data_AF-A0A7K4DUF9-F1
#
_entry.id   AF-A0A7K4DUF9-F1
#
_cell.length_a   1.000
_cell.length_b   1.000
_cell.length_c   1.000
_cell.angle_alpha   90.00
_cell.angle_beta   90.00
_cell.angle_gamma   90.00
#
_symmetry.space_group_name_H-M   'P 1'
#
loop_
_entity.id
_entity.type
_entity.pdbx_description
1 polymer ?
#
loop_
_entity_poly.entity_id
_entity_poly.type
_entity_poly.pdbx_seq_one_letter_code
_entity_poly.pdbx_strand_id
1 'polypeptide(L)'
;MSGTNIKPNKKSSKNSTFIIAGVIALGAGLLFAYLMFYTSPEHNMEMVKVIAVTEDGCIAETMDGYAVNIGECNATPGQFVDALVDQKTKERAALMNPTN
;
A
#
# COMPACT_ATOMS: atom_id res chain seq x y z
N MET A 1 20.23 40.99 -56.04
CA MET A 1 19.85 40.75 -54.64
C MET A 1 18.61 39.87 -54.63
N SER A 2 18.68 38.65 -54.11
CA SER A 2 17.48 37.81 -53.96
C SER A 2 17.52 37.18 -52.57
N GLY A 3 16.74 37.75 -51.66
CA GLY A 3 16.59 37.25 -50.30
C GLY A 3 15.55 36.15 -50.27
N THR A 4 15.98 34.93 -49.99
CA THR A 4 15.08 33.80 -49.72
C THR A 4 14.47 33.95 -48.34
N ASN A 5 13.17 34.28 -48.29
CA ASN A 5 12.40 34.34 -47.04
C ASN A 5 12.04 32.91 -46.61
N ILE A 6 12.90 32.29 -45.79
CA ILE A 6 12.61 30.99 -45.19
C ILE A 6 11.66 31.22 -44.01
N LYS A 7 10.36 31.10 -44.24
CA LYS A 7 9.39 31.06 -43.13
C LYS A 7 9.62 29.78 -42.32
N PRO A 8 9.87 29.86 -41.00
CA PRO A 8 9.90 28.67 -40.16
C PRO A 8 8.50 28.09 -40.12
N ASN A 9 8.33 26.91 -40.72
CA ASN A 9 7.10 26.15 -40.65
C ASN A 9 6.94 25.67 -39.18
N LYS A 10 6.22 26.45 -38.35
CA LYS A 10 5.85 26.04 -37.00
C LYS A 10 4.88 24.86 -37.11
N LYS A 11 5.44 23.65 -37.18
CA LYS A 11 4.68 22.40 -37.05
C LYS A 11 3.96 22.45 -35.69
N SER A 12 2.64 22.36 -35.71
CA SER A 12 1.78 22.49 -34.52
C SER A 12 2.28 21.58 -33.38
N SER A 13 2.82 22.18 -32.31
CA SER A 13 3.41 21.49 -31.16
C SER A 13 2.37 20.82 -30.26
N LYS A 14 1.08 21.10 -30.48
CA LYS A 14 -0.03 20.57 -29.66
C LYS A 14 0.00 19.05 -29.60
N ASN A 15 0.24 18.37 -30.72
CA ASN A 15 0.30 16.90 -30.78
C ASN A 15 1.46 16.33 -29.94
N SER A 16 2.61 17.01 -29.92
CA SER A 16 3.76 16.59 -29.12
C SER A 16 3.50 16.79 -27.62
N THR A 17 2.85 17.90 -27.22
CA THR A 17 2.47 18.14 -25.83
C THR A 17 1.43 17.12 -25.34
N PHE A 18 0.46 16.73 -26.17
CA PHE A 18 -0.51 15.69 -25.83
C PHE A 18 0.14 14.32 -25.64
N ILE A 19 1.13 13.96 -26.46
CA ILE A 19 1.87 12.70 -26.31
C ILE A 19 2.65 12.69 -25.00
N ILE A 20 3.37 13.78 -24.68
CA ILE A 20 4.15 13.88 -23.43
C ILE A 20 3.21 13.79 -22.21
N ALA A 21 2.10 14.53 -22.23
CA ALA A 21 1.11 14.48 -21.16
C ALA A 21 0.51 13.07 -21.00
N GLY A 22 0.25 12.37 -22.11
CA GLY A 22 -0.24 11.00 -22.10
C GLY A 22 0.73 10.02 -21.44
N VAL A 23 2.03 10.11 -21.75
CA VAL A 23 3.06 9.24 -21.14
C VAL A 23 3.18 9.50 -19.64
N ILE A 24 3.17 10.76 -19.21
CA ILE A 24 3.22 11.12 -17.78
C ILE A 24 1.97 10.61 -17.06
N ALA A 25 0.78 10.80 -17.64
CA ALA A 25 -0.47 10.33 -17.06
C ALA A 25 -0.50 8.80 -16.93
N LEU A 26 0.00 8.08 -17.93
CA LEU A 26 0.13 6.61 -17.87
C LEU A 26 1.12 6.18 -16.79
N GLY A 27 2.30 6.78 -16.75
CA GLY A 27 3.32 6.47 -15.74
C GLY A 27 2.83 6.75 -14.32
N ALA A 28 2.21 7.91 -14.09
CA ALA A 28 1.63 8.27 -12.81
C ALA A 28 0.46 7.36 -12.42
N GLY A 29 -0.42 7.01 -13.37
CA GLY A 29 -1.55 6.12 -13.12
C GLY A 29 -1.11 4.71 -12.74
N LEU A 30 -0.12 4.15 -13.43
CA LEU A 30 0.45 2.84 -13.10
C LEU A 30 1.13 2.84 -11.73
N LEU A 31 1.94 3.86 -11.43
CA LEU A 31 2.59 3.99 -10.13
C LEU A 31 1.57 4.12 -8.99
N PHE A 32 0.51 4.92 -9.21
CA PHE A 32 -0.55 5.09 -8.23
C PHE A 32 -1.31 3.77 -8.00
N ALA A 33 -1.68 3.06 -9.07
CA ALA A 33 -2.33 1.75 -8.95
C ALA A 33 -1.45 0.74 -8.19
N TYR A 34 -0.15 0.73 -8.47
CA TYR A 34 0.81 -0.12 -7.75
C TYR A 34 0.87 0.21 -6.26
N LEU A 35 0.95 1.49 -5.89
CA LEU A 35 0.96 1.92 -4.49
C LEU A 35 -0.34 1.52 -3.77
N MET A 36 -1.49 1.74 -4.40
CA MET A 36 -2.78 1.35 -3.83
C MET A 36 -2.86 -0.16 -3.56
N PHE A 37 -2.39 -0.99 -4.50
CA PHE A 37 -2.34 -2.44 -4.34
C PHE A 37 -1.32 -2.88 -3.27
N TYR A 38 -0.16 -2.23 -3.20
CA TYR A 38 0.84 -2.52 -2.17
C TYR A 38 0.37 -2.16 -0.75
N THR A 39 -0.55 -1.20 -0.62
CA THR A 39 -1.12 -0.76 0.67
C THR A 39 -2.45 -1.38 1.02
N SER A 40 -3.11 -2.09 0.11
CA SER A 40 -4.39 -2.71 0.42
C SER A 40 -4.22 -3.79 1.49
N PRO A 41 -5.01 -3.75 2.59
CA PRO A 41 -4.91 -4.74 3.64
C PRO A 41 -5.30 -6.12 3.11
N GLU A 42 -4.58 -7.14 3.57
CA GLU A 42 -4.85 -8.54 3.24
C GLU A 42 -5.19 -9.26 4.54
N HIS A 43 -6.49 -9.37 4.83
CA HIS A 43 -6.95 -10.00 6.06
C HIS A 43 -6.99 -11.52 5.92
N ASN A 44 -6.14 -12.20 6.68
CA ASN A 44 -6.16 -13.65 6.81
C ASN A 44 -6.65 -14.03 8.20
N MET A 45 -7.42 -15.13 8.27
CA MET A 45 -7.82 -15.73 9.54
C MET A 45 -6.60 -16.43 10.14
N GLU A 46 -6.12 -15.95 11.28
CA GLU A 46 -4.98 -16.52 11.99
C GLU A 46 -5.32 -16.71 13.47
N MET A 47 -4.80 -17.79 14.06
CA MET A 47 -4.94 -18.06 15.49
C MET A 47 -3.98 -17.16 16.26
N VAL A 48 -4.53 -16.34 17.16
CA VAL A 48 -3.78 -15.36 17.94
C VAL A 48 -4.09 -15.52 19.43
N LYS A 49 -3.10 -15.20 20.28
CA LYS A 49 -3.24 -15.23 21.73
C LYS A 49 -3.57 -13.84 22.25
N VAL A 50 -4.71 -13.66 22.90
CA VAL A 50 -5.06 -12.38 23.51
C VAL A 50 -4.07 -12.06 24.64
N ILE A 51 -3.41 -10.90 24.59
CA ILE A 51 -2.45 -10.45 25.61
C ILE A 51 -3.02 -9.34 26.48
N ALA A 52 -3.94 -8.53 25.94
CA ALA A 52 -4.60 -7.47 26.68
C ALA A 52 -5.99 -7.17 26.09
N VAL A 53 -6.91 -6.77 26.95
CA VAL A 53 -8.23 -6.24 26.56
C VAL A 53 -8.24 -4.76 26.96
N THR A 54 -8.41 -3.88 26.00
CA THR A 54 -8.42 -2.42 26.19
C THR A 54 -9.79 -1.85 25.81
N GLU A 55 -10.06 -0.58 26.16
CA GLU A 55 -11.30 0.09 25.77
C GLU A 55 -11.46 0.21 24.24
N ASP A 56 -10.35 0.27 23.50
CA ASP A 56 -10.33 0.38 22.04
C ASP A 56 -10.31 -1.01 21.32
N GLY A 57 -10.43 -2.10 22.09
CA GLY A 57 -10.42 -3.47 21.58
C GLY A 57 -9.36 -4.36 22.20
N CYS A 58 -9.26 -5.59 21.71
CA CYS A 58 -8.33 -6.60 22.19
C CYS A 58 -7.02 -6.56 21.42
N ILE A 59 -5.92 -6.57 22.17
CA ILE A 59 -4.58 -6.76 21.63
C ILE A 59 -4.25 -8.25 21.76
N ALA A 60 -3.94 -8.87 20.62
CA ALA A 60 -3.52 -10.25 20.55
C ALA A 60 -2.12 -10.35 19.93
N GLU A 61 -1.43 -11.43 20.24
CA GLU A 61 -0.11 -11.77 19.72
C GLU A 61 -0.27 -12.95 18.76
N THR A 62 0.24 -12.81 17.54
CA THR A 62 0.32 -13.92 16.59
C THR A 62 1.34 -14.95 17.06
N MET A 63 1.26 -16.18 16.55
CA MET A 63 2.23 -17.24 16.88
C MET A 63 3.67 -16.88 16.46
N ASP A 64 3.80 -15.97 15.50
CA ASP A 64 5.07 -15.43 15.03
C ASP A 64 5.64 -14.30 15.93
N GLY A 65 4.94 -13.94 17.02
CA GLY A 65 5.38 -12.93 18.00
C GLY A 65 5.02 -11.48 17.65
N TYR A 66 4.05 -11.25 16.76
CA TYR A 66 3.60 -9.89 16.40
C TYR A 66 2.34 -9.51 17.17
N ALA A 67 2.36 -8.33 17.80
CA ALA A 67 1.17 -7.77 18.44
C ALA A 67 0.25 -7.11 17.39
N VAL A 68 -1.02 -7.51 17.39
CA VAL A 68 -2.07 -7.07 16.46
C VAL A 68 -3.32 -6.69 17.24
N ASN A 69 -4.01 -5.63 16.82
CA ASN A 69 -5.32 -5.27 17.36
C ASN A 69 -6.38 -6.03 16.55
N ILE A 70 -7.18 -6.84 17.24
CA ILE A 70 -8.23 -7.69 16.64
C ILE A 70 -9.64 -7.10 16.78
N GLY A 71 -9.75 -5.86 17.28
CA GLY A 71 -11.01 -5.19 17.55
C GLY A 71 -11.70 -5.70 18.81
N GLU A 72 -13.00 -5.46 18.93
CA GLU A 72 -13.78 -5.95 20.06
C GLU A 72 -13.76 -7.48 20.12
N CYS A 73 -13.34 -8.03 21.26
CA CYS A 73 -13.33 -9.46 21.49
C CYS A 73 -13.93 -9.79 22.86
N ASN A 74 -14.69 -10.88 22.93
CA ASN A 74 -15.19 -11.44 24.19
C ASN A 74 -14.27 -12.57 24.68
N ALA A 75 -12.99 -12.26 24.85
CA ALA A 75 -11.97 -13.20 25.27
C ALA A 75 -11.12 -12.62 26.40
N THR A 76 -10.51 -13.48 27.19
CA THR A 76 -9.64 -13.08 28.30
C THR A 76 -8.16 -13.16 27.91
N PRO A 77 -7.28 -12.36 28.54
CA PRO A 77 -5.84 -12.49 28.34
C PRO A 77 -5.36 -13.92 28.58
N GLY A 78 -4.61 -14.47 27.64
CA GLY A 78 -4.14 -15.86 27.62
C GLY A 78 -4.96 -16.81 26.75
N GLN A 79 -6.15 -16.41 26.29
CA GLN A 79 -7.00 -17.22 25.41
C GLN A 79 -6.54 -17.12 23.95
N PHE A 80 -6.64 -18.24 23.22
CA PHE A 80 -6.42 -18.27 21.77
C PHE A 80 -7.76 -18.08 21.05
N VAL A 81 -7.76 -17.19 20.06
CA VAL A 81 -8.93 -16.87 19.22
C VAL A 81 -8.50 -16.81 17.76
N ASP A 82 -9.39 -17.19 16.85
CA ASP A 82 -9.19 -16.95 15.42
C ASP A 82 -9.65 -15.53 15.09
N ALA A 83 -8.73 -14.72 14.57
CA ALA A 83 -8.98 -13.32 14.25
C ALA A 83 -8.49 -12.95 12.85
N LEU A 84 -9.09 -11.90 12.28
CA LEU A 84 -8.64 -11.32 11.02
C LEU A 84 -7.38 -10.48 11.27
N VAL A 85 -6.25 -10.97 10.81
CA VAL A 85 -4.96 -10.29 10.90
C VAL A 85 -4.58 -9.75 9.52
N ASP A 86 -4.16 -8.48 9.47
CA ASP A 86 -3.61 -7.91 8.23
C ASP A 86 -2.19 -8.42 7.98
N GLN A 87 -2.07 -9.34 7.02
CA GLN A 87 -0.83 -9.98 6.64
C GLN A 87 0.20 -8.97 6.13
N LYS A 88 -0.24 -7.89 5.45
CA LYS A 88 0.68 -6.86 4.95
C LYS A 88 1.33 -6.08 6.07
N THR A 89 0.60 -5.84 7.16
CA THR A 89 1.17 -5.21 8.36
C THR A 89 2.22 -6.13 9.00
N LYS A 90 1.98 -7.45 9.04
CA LYS A 90 2.96 -8.43 9.53
C LYS A 90 4.20 -8.51 8.65
N GLU A 91 4.04 -8.58 7.32
CA GLU A 91 5.16 -8.56 6.36
C GLU A 91 6.04 -7.31 6.50
N ARG A 92 5.41 -6.14 6.73
CA ARG A 92 6.13 -4.90 6.98
C ARG A 92 6.87 -4.92 8.31
N ALA A 93 6.24 -5.43 9.36
CA ALA A 93 6.87 -5.58 10.67
C ALA A 93 8.07 -6.55 10.60
N ALA A 94 7.96 -7.64 9.84
CA ALA A 94 9.05 -8.58 9.58
C ALA A 94 10.20 -7.92 8.81
N LEU A 95 9.91 -7.11 7.79
CA LEU A 95 10.95 -6.40 7.04
C LEU A 95 11.70 -5.35 7.88
N MET A 96 11.03 -4.80 8.90
CA MET A 96 11.63 -3.87 9.87
C MET A 96 12.44 -4.59 10.97
N ASN A 97 12.27 -5.91 11.13
CA ASN A 97 13.05 -6.74 12.05
C ASN A 97 13.79 -7.87 11.28
N PRO A 98 14.89 -7.56 10.59
CA PRO A 98 15.59 -8.50 9.71
C PRO A 98 16.38 -9.61 10.43
N THR A 99 16.22 -9.79 11.74
CA THR A 99 17.00 -10.72 12.58
C THR A 99 16.17 -11.89 13.09
N ASN A 100 15.86 -12.83 12.18
CA ASN A 100 15.59 -14.23 12.54
C ASN A 100 16.62 -15.11 11.81
#